data_AF-A0A959ZCP8-F1
#
_entry.id   AF-A0A959ZCP8-F1
#
_cell.length_a   1.000
_cell.length_b   1.000
_cell.length_c   1.000
_cell.angle_alpha   90.00
_cell.angle_beta   90.00
_cell.angle_gamma   90.00
#
_symmetry.space_group_name_H-M   'P 1'
#
loop_
_entity.id
_entity.type
_entity.pdbx_description
1 polymer ?
#
loop_
_entity_poly.entity_id
_entity_poly.type
_entity_poly.pdbx_seq_one_letter_code
_entity_poly.pdbx_strand_id
1 'polypeptide(L)'
;MSEPGYSKEQLEAAVERLSEPERFREAEQIVASVAPELQSVLVTALGSGGWFGESHQSETLKAATMPDQDQRLTAIRALLTEETHMGMMVGVAVGWALSQELDRQATTASEQGED
;
A
#
# COMPACT_ATOMS: atom_id res chain seq x y z
N MET A 1 -8.91 15.77 19.51
CA MET A 1 -9.26 14.81 18.44
C MET A 1 -8.89 13.44 18.97
N SER A 2 -9.87 12.64 19.35
CA SER A 2 -9.61 11.30 19.89
C SER A 2 -9.47 10.35 18.70
N GLU A 3 -8.29 9.78 18.48
CA GLU A 3 -8.18 8.59 17.64
C GLU A 3 -9.02 7.49 18.30
N PRO A 4 -10.05 6.93 17.64
CA PRO A 4 -10.53 5.63 18.04
C PRO A 4 -9.50 4.62 17.53
N GLY A 5 -8.39 4.48 18.26
CA GLY A 5 -7.38 3.48 17.96
C GLY A 5 -7.98 2.09 18.13
N TYR A 6 -8.22 1.40 17.02
CA TYR A 6 -8.69 0.01 17.03
C TYR A 6 -7.79 -0.85 17.92
N SER A 7 -8.38 -1.72 18.74
CA SER A 7 -7.63 -2.69 19.53
C SER A 7 -6.97 -3.72 18.61
N LYS A 8 -5.94 -4.40 19.11
CA LYS A 8 -5.25 -5.46 18.37
C LYS A 8 -6.22 -6.58 17.97
N GLU A 9 -7.14 -6.95 18.85
CA GLU A 9 -8.16 -7.98 18.61
C GLU A 9 -9.15 -7.53 17.52
N GLN A 10 -9.50 -6.24 17.47
CA GLN A 10 -10.35 -5.69 16.41
C GLN A 10 -9.64 -5.74 15.05
N LEU A 11 -8.33 -5.46 15.03
CA LEU A 11 -7.50 -5.55 13.82
C LEU A 11 -7.36 -7.00 13.34
N GLU A 12 -7.05 -7.93 14.24
CA GLU A 12 -6.93 -9.36 13.92
C GLU A 12 -8.25 -9.92 13.37
N ALA A 13 -9.38 -9.60 14.02
CA ALA A 13 -10.71 -10.02 13.54
C ALA A 13 -11.06 -9.39 12.19
N ALA A 14 -10.60 -8.17 11.89
CA ALA A 14 -10.79 -7.55 10.59
C ALA A 14 -9.96 -8.24 9.50
N VAL A 15 -8.70 -8.59 9.80
CA VAL A 15 -7.82 -9.36 8.89
C VAL A 15 -8.41 -10.74 8.61
N GLU A 16 -8.93 -11.42 9.63
CA GLU A 16 -9.60 -12.72 9.46
C GLU A 16 -10.79 -12.61 8.50
N ARG A 17 -11.65 -11.60 8.69
CA ARG A 17 -12.79 -11.36 7.78
C ARG A 17 -12.35 -11.01 6.35
N LEU A 18 -11.26 -10.27 6.18
CA LEU A 18 -10.71 -9.96 4.84
C LEU A 18 -10.12 -11.19 4.14
N SER A 19 -9.78 -12.24 4.89
CA SER A 19 -9.27 -13.49 4.34
C SER A 19 -10.37 -14.35 3.69
N GLU A 20 -11.65 -14.00 3.87
CA GLU A 20 -12.76 -14.62 3.15
C GLU A 20 -12.72 -14.23 1.66
N PRO A 21 -12.61 -15.19 0.71
CA PRO A 21 -12.39 -14.89 -0.70
C PRO A 21 -13.44 -13.97 -1.35
N GLU A 22 -14.70 -14.07 -0.91
CA GLU A 22 -15.79 -13.25 -1.44
C GLU A 22 -15.75 -11.81 -0.93
N ARG A 23 -15.20 -11.57 0.26
CA ARG A 23 -15.12 -10.23 0.87
C ARG A 23 -14.13 -9.33 0.16
N PHE A 24 -13.08 -9.92 -0.39
CA PHE A 24 -12.06 -9.17 -1.12
C PHE A 24 -12.51 -8.83 -2.55
N ARG A 25 -13.34 -9.66 -3.19
CA ARG A 25 -13.76 -9.48 -4.59
C ARG A 25 -14.51 -8.18 -4.87
N GLU A 26 -15.39 -7.76 -3.96
CA GLU A 26 -16.14 -6.51 -4.14
C GLU A 26 -15.18 -5.31 -4.11
N ALA A 27 -14.24 -5.30 -3.16
CA ALA A 27 -13.19 -4.29 -3.08
C ALA A 27 -12.28 -4.31 -4.33
N GLU A 28 -11.89 -5.50 -4.81
CA GLU A 28 -11.13 -5.65 -6.05
C GLU A 28 -11.85 -5.07 -7.27
N GLN A 29 -13.15 -5.31 -7.42
CA GLN A 29 -13.93 -4.79 -8.56
C GLN A 29 -14.01 -3.26 -8.55
N ILE A 30 -14.23 -2.67 -7.37
CA ILE A 30 -14.25 -1.22 -7.21
C ILE A 30 -12.87 -0.63 -7.53
N VAL A 31 -11.80 -1.18 -6.94
CA VAL A 31 -10.42 -0.73 -7.17
C VAL A 31 -10.01 -0.90 -8.64
N ALA A 32 -10.40 -2.00 -9.28
CA ALA A 32 -10.11 -2.25 -10.70
C ALA A 32 -10.67 -1.16 -11.62
N SER A 33 -11.81 -0.55 -11.27
CA SER A 33 -12.42 0.54 -12.05
C SER A 33 -11.63 1.84 -12.02
N VAL A 34 -10.79 2.05 -11.00
CA VAL A 34 -9.96 3.25 -10.78
C VAL A 34 -8.45 2.94 -10.76
N ALA A 35 -8.08 1.73 -11.20
CA ALA A 35 -6.71 1.23 -11.12
C ALA A 35 -5.68 2.12 -11.84
N PRO A 36 -5.95 2.68 -13.04
CA PRO A 36 -5.01 3.56 -13.72
C PRO A 36 -4.66 4.82 -12.90
N GLU A 37 -5.66 5.46 -12.31
CA GLU A 37 -5.49 6.66 -11.50
C GLU A 37 -4.76 6.33 -10.19
N LEU A 38 -5.14 5.23 -9.53
CA LEU A 38 -4.45 4.76 -8.33
C LEU A 38 -2.99 4.41 -8.60
N GLN A 39 -2.67 3.85 -9.75
CA GLN A 39 -1.29 3.56 -10.14
C GLN A 39 -0.45 4.84 -10.20
N SER A 40 -1.01 5.95 -10.71
CA SER A 40 -0.32 7.25 -10.73
C SER A 40 -0.02 7.77 -9.32
N VAL A 41 -0.99 7.64 -8.40
CA VAL A 41 -0.81 8.01 -6.98
C VAL A 41 0.25 7.14 -6.33
N LEU A 42 0.22 5.82 -6.55
CA LEU A 42 1.19 4.87 -5.99
C LEU A 42 2.61 5.15 -6.50
N VAL A 43 2.79 5.36 -7.81
CA VAL A 43 4.10 5.72 -8.39
C VAL A 43 4.63 7.01 -7.77
N THR A 44 3.76 8.01 -7.60
CA THR A 44 4.14 9.28 -6.96
C THR A 44 4.52 9.06 -5.50
N ALA A 45 3.74 8.31 -4.72
CA ALA A 45 4.01 8.04 -3.30
C ALA A 45 5.33 7.26 -3.10
N LEU A 46 5.57 6.26 -3.94
CA LEU A 46 6.80 5.46 -3.94
C LEU A 46 8.04 6.29 -4.33
N GLY A 47 7.92 7.16 -5.34
CA GLY A 47 9.01 8.02 -5.79
C GLY A 47 9.30 9.21 -4.87
N SER A 48 8.26 9.86 -4.34
CA SER A 48 8.39 11.07 -3.51
C SER A 48 8.71 10.77 -2.04
N GLY A 49 8.34 9.60 -1.52
CA GLY A 49 8.64 9.18 -0.16
C GLY A 49 10.11 8.78 0.08
N GLY A 50 10.96 8.83 -0.94
CA GLY A 50 12.38 8.46 -0.84
C GLY A 50 12.64 6.95 -0.75
N TRP A 51 11.59 6.12 -0.85
CA TRP A 51 11.64 4.66 -0.71
C TRP A 51 12.48 3.98 -1.80
N PHE A 52 12.43 4.50 -3.04
CA PHE A 52 13.22 4.02 -4.18
C PHE A 52 14.24 5.05 -4.69
N GLY A 53 14.84 5.83 -3.79
CA GLY A 53 15.84 6.84 -4.13
C GLY A 53 17.20 6.25 -4.56
N GLU A 54 18.23 7.12 -4.61
CA GLU A 54 19.60 6.76 -5.02
C GLU A 54 20.20 5.58 -4.23
N SER A 55 19.82 5.43 -2.94
CA SER A 55 20.26 4.30 -2.11
C SER A 55 19.79 2.95 -2.65
N HIS A 56 18.56 2.88 -3.17
CA HIS A 56 18.02 1.64 -3.72
C HIS A 56 18.72 1.28 -5.03
N GLN A 57 18.96 2.26 -5.91
CA GLN A 57 19.69 2.04 -7.15
C GLN A 57 21.12 1.53 -6.90
N SER A 58 21.80 2.07 -5.88
CA SER A 58 23.13 1.61 -5.46
C SER A 58 23.13 0.17 -4.96
N GLU A 59 22.16 -0.20 -4.11
CA GLU A 59 22.06 -1.58 -3.60
C GLU A 59 21.67 -2.58 -4.70
N THR A 60 20.82 -2.19 -5.64
CA THR A 60 20.50 -3.00 -6.82
C THR A 60 21.72 -3.22 -7.71
N LEU A 61 22.51 -2.18 -7.99
CA LEU A 61 23.75 -2.31 -8.75
C LEU A 61 24.77 -3.20 -8.04
N LYS A 62 24.93 -3.02 -6.72
CA LYS A 62 25.80 -3.84 -5.88
C LYS A 62 25.38 -5.31 -5.91
N ALA A 63 24.10 -5.61 -5.74
CA ALA A 63 23.59 -6.98 -5.85
C ALA A 63 23.85 -7.58 -7.24
N ALA A 64 23.54 -6.83 -8.30
CA ALA A 64 23.70 -7.29 -9.68
C ALA A 64 25.16 -7.56 -10.09
N THR A 65 26.12 -6.84 -9.49
CA THR A 65 27.55 -6.94 -9.81
C THR A 65 28.33 -7.87 -8.87
N MET A 66 27.66 -8.54 -7.92
CA MET A 66 28.30 -9.54 -7.06
C MET A 66 28.96 -10.66 -7.90
N PRO A 67 30.25 -10.98 -7.69
CA PRO A 67 30.94 -12.00 -8.47
C PRO A 67 30.37 -13.41 -8.26
N ASP A 68 30.10 -13.75 -7.01
CA ASP A 68 29.57 -15.05 -6.63
C ASP A 68 28.07 -15.15 -7.00
N GLN A 69 27.72 -16.24 -7.68
CA GLN A 69 26.37 -16.43 -8.21
C GLN A 69 25.32 -16.65 -7.12
N ASP A 70 25.65 -17.41 -6.08
CA ASP A 70 24.69 -17.74 -5.03
C ASP A 70 24.46 -16.54 -4.11
N GLN A 71 25.52 -15.78 -3.80
CA GLN A 71 25.41 -14.50 -3.09
C GLN A 71 24.61 -13.48 -3.90
N ARG A 72 24.85 -13.36 -5.21
CA ARG A 72 24.07 -12.49 -6.10
C ARG A 72 22.59 -12.82 -6.06
N LEU A 73 22.23 -14.10 -6.22
CA LEU A 73 20.83 -14.54 -6.18
C LEU A 73 20.20 -14.27 -4.81
N THR A 74 20.94 -14.48 -3.73
CA THR A 74 20.46 -14.20 -2.37
C THR A 74 20.20 -12.71 -2.17
N ALA A 75 21.13 -11.85 -2.61
CA ALA A 75 20.99 -10.40 -2.51
C ALA A 75 19.81 -9.87 -3.34
N ILE A 76 19.63 -10.36 -4.57
CA ILE A 76 18.48 -9.98 -5.42
C ILE A 76 17.16 -10.41 -4.77
N ARG A 77 17.06 -11.63 -4.23
CA ARG A 77 15.85 -12.09 -3.55
C ARG A 77 15.52 -11.24 -2.32
N ALA A 78 16.54 -10.87 -1.53
CA ALA A 78 16.35 -10.00 -0.39
C ALA A 78 15.82 -8.62 -0.81
N LEU A 79 16.36 -8.05 -1.90
CA LEU A 79 15.84 -6.81 -2.48
C LEU A 79 14.37 -6.96 -2.88
N LEU A 80 14.00 -8.00 -3.64
CA LEU A 80 12.62 -8.23 -4.07
C LEU A 80 11.64 -8.39 -2.88
N THR A 81 12.06 -9.08 -1.81
CA THR A 81 11.27 -9.18 -0.58
C THR A 81 11.04 -7.80 0.04
N GLU A 82 12.08 -6.98 0.13
CA GLU A 82 11.98 -5.62 0.68
C GLU A 82 11.07 -4.74 -0.19
N GLU A 83 11.23 -4.76 -1.51
CA GLU A 83 10.35 -4.03 -2.44
C GLU A 83 8.88 -4.45 -2.29
N THR A 84 8.63 -5.74 -2.09
CA THR A 84 7.28 -6.28 -1.88
C THR A 84 6.68 -5.75 -0.57
N HIS A 85 7.46 -5.76 0.52
CA HIS A 85 7.01 -5.23 1.81
C HIS A 85 6.72 -3.74 1.74
N MET A 86 7.59 -2.96 1.08
CA MET A 86 7.38 -1.53 0.88
C MET A 86 6.16 -1.25 0.01
N GLY A 87 6.02 -1.96 -1.11
CA GLY A 87 4.85 -1.84 -2.00
C GLY A 87 3.54 -2.14 -1.28
N MET A 88 3.52 -3.18 -0.43
CA MET A 88 2.38 -3.50 0.41
C MET A 88 2.07 -2.39 1.42
N MET A 89 3.09 -1.87 2.13
CA MET A 89 2.91 -0.80 3.11
C MET A 89 2.34 0.47 2.47
N VAL A 90 2.90 0.89 1.33
CA VAL A 90 2.42 2.07 0.60
C VAL A 90 1.03 1.83 0.02
N GLY A 91 0.76 0.64 -0.53
CA GLY A 91 -0.56 0.27 -1.01
C GLY A 91 -1.64 0.38 0.06
N VAL A 92 -1.37 -0.15 1.27
CA VAL A 92 -2.28 -0.05 2.41
C VAL A 92 -2.46 1.41 2.85
N ALA A 93 -1.39 2.19 2.92
CA ALA A 93 -1.46 3.60 3.29
C ALA A 93 -2.30 4.44 2.31
N VAL A 94 -2.11 4.21 1.00
CA VAL A 94 -2.93 4.86 -0.05
C VAL A 94 -4.38 4.44 0.06
N GLY A 95 -4.67 3.15 0.26
CA GLY A 95 -6.04 2.66 0.46
C GLY A 95 -6.71 3.27 1.68
N TRP A 96 -5.98 3.41 2.80
CA TRP A 96 -6.48 4.05 4.01
C TRP A 96 -6.73 5.55 3.83
N ALA A 97 -5.84 6.26 3.12
CA ALA A 97 -6.04 7.67 2.78
C ALA A 97 -7.25 7.88 1.87
N LEU A 98 -7.44 7.00 0.88
CA LEU A 98 -8.60 7.02 -0.02
C LEU A 98 -9.91 6.85 0.76
N SER A 99 -9.98 5.87 1.68
CA SER A 99 -11.16 5.65 2.52
C SER A 99 -11.54 6.90 3.31
N GLN A 100 -10.55 7.55 3.94
CA GLN A 100 -10.81 8.78 4.70
C GLN A 100 -11.29 9.94 3.83
N GLU A 101 -10.80 10.04 2.59
CA GLU A 101 -11.25 11.06 1.66
C GLU A 101 -12.72 10.84 1.27
N LEU A 102 -13.11 9.59 1.03
CA LEU A 102 -14.49 9.21 0.73
C LEU A 102 -15.42 9.46 1.92
N ASP A 103 -15.01 9.10 3.14
CA ASP A 103 -15.80 9.34 4.36
C ASP A 103 -15.99 10.84 4.63
N ARG A 104 -14.96 11.66 4.36
CA ARG A 104 -15.05 13.11 4.47
C ARG A 104 -16.06 13.69 3.48
N GLN A 105 -16.02 13.25 2.23
CA GLN A 105 -16.97 13.69 1.20
C GLN A 105 -18.41 13.31 1.57
N ALA A 106 -18.63 12.09 2.07
CA ALA A 106 -19.94 11.64 2.52
C ALA A 106 -20.50 12.53 3.65
N THR A 107 -19.65 12.88 4.63
CA THR A 107 -20.03 13.75 5.75
C THR A 107 -20.42 15.16 5.27
N THR A 108 -19.62 15.75 4.36
CA THR A 108 -19.92 17.08 3.81
C THR A 108 -21.18 17.12 2.95
N ALA A 109 -21.52 16.02 2.27
CA ALA A 109 -22.73 15.92 1.47
C ALA A 109 -23.99 15.84 2.33
N SER A 110 -23.93 15.18 3.50
CA SER A 110 -25.03 15.16 4.46
C SER A 110 -25.31 16.52 5.09
N GLU A 111 -24.27 17.33 5.35
CA GLU A 111 -24.42 18.67 5.95
C GLU A 111 -25.01 19.71 4.96
N GLN A 112 -24.83 19.51 3.65
CA GLN A 112 -25.35 20.42 2.61
C GLN A 112 -26.78 20.07 2.14
N GLY A 113 -27.32 18.92 2.53
CA GLY A 113 -28.67 18.47 2.18
C GLY A 113 -29.76 18.83 3.21
N GLU A 114 -29.40 19.51 4.30
CA GLU A 114 -30.30 19.93 5.38
C GLU A 114 -30.69 21.43 5.35
N ASP A 115 -30.26 22.19 4.33
CA ASP A 115 -30.69 23.58 4.04
C ASP A 115 -31.68 23.66 2.85
#